data_AF-A0A0G1CXQ8-F1
#
_entry.id   AF-A0A0G1CXQ8-F1
#
_cell.length_a   1.000
_cell.length_b   1.000
_cell.length_c   1.000
_cell.angle_alpha   90.00
_cell.angle_beta   90.00
_cell.angle_gamma   90.00
#
_symmetry.space_group_name_H-M   'P 1'
#
loop_
_entity.id
_entity.type
_entity.pdbx_description
1 polymer ?
#
loop_
_entity_poly.entity_id
_entity_poly.type
_entity_poly.pdbx_seq_one_letter_code
_entity_poly.pdbx_strand_id
1 'polypeptide(L)'
;MEKDKTRESTETSETQKDDTDSSLEREIAAGEWQRLKTFITYRKRSRQGRILASYQAVTNRLNQLSTVFMQVVRNNPSGAQKLLEEIKKLRQIQDFLSECLIWEKEGIEIELPEEISDIVGG
;
A
#
# COMPACT_ATOMS: atom_id res chain seq x y z
N MET A 1 -44.00 0.19 -45.35
CA MET A 1 -43.32 -1.06 -44.96
C MET A 1 -42.05 -0.67 -44.26
N GLU A 2 -42.15 -0.47 -42.95
CA GLU A 2 -41.01 -0.32 -42.05
C GLU A 2 -40.58 -1.70 -41.58
N LYS A 3 -39.26 -1.91 -41.45
CA LYS A 3 -38.62 -2.34 -40.20
C LYS A 3 -37.11 -2.35 -40.40
N ASP A 4 -36.51 -1.27 -39.94
CA ASP A 4 -35.08 -1.05 -39.88
C ASP A 4 -34.43 -1.92 -38.79
N LYS A 5 -33.18 -2.26 -39.04
CA LYS A 5 -32.32 -3.03 -38.15
C LYS A 5 -32.00 -2.20 -36.92
N THR A 6 -32.16 -2.77 -35.73
CA THR A 6 -31.29 -2.40 -34.60
C THR A 6 -30.93 -3.65 -33.81
N ARG A 7 -29.68 -4.06 -33.97
CA ARG A 7 -29.00 -5.04 -33.13
C ARG A 7 -28.71 -4.34 -31.81
N GLU A 8 -29.33 -4.83 -30.74
CA GLU A 8 -28.92 -4.53 -29.37
C GLU A 8 -27.60 -5.29 -29.12
N SER A 9 -26.49 -4.58 -29.28
CA SER A 9 -25.20 -5.02 -28.75
C SER A 9 -25.11 -4.56 -27.31
N THR A 10 -25.57 -5.41 -26.40
CA THR A 10 -25.30 -5.26 -24.96
C THR A 10 -23.82 -5.58 -24.74
N GLU A 11 -22.96 -4.58 -24.85
CA GLU A 11 -21.55 -4.69 -24.45
C GLU A 11 -21.47 -4.71 -22.93
N THR A 12 -21.46 -5.92 -22.36
CA THR A 12 -20.95 -6.21 -21.02
C THR A 12 -19.48 -5.82 -20.95
N SER A 13 -19.21 -4.59 -20.53
CA SER A 13 -17.88 -4.10 -20.15
C SER A 13 -17.46 -4.64 -18.78
N GLU A 14 -17.30 -5.96 -18.69
CA GLU A 14 -16.86 -6.68 -17.49
C GLU A 14 -15.65 -7.56 -17.83
N THR A 15 -14.48 -6.99 -18.12
CA THR A 15 -13.25 -7.83 -18.26
C THR A 15 -11.91 -7.14 -18.00
N GLN A 16 -11.87 -5.95 -17.39
CA GLN A 16 -10.59 -5.28 -17.05
C GLN A 16 -10.43 -4.86 -15.59
N LYS A 17 -11.38 -5.20 -14.71
CA LYS A 17 -11.30 -4.85 -13.28
C LYS A 17 -10.52 -5.84 -12.43
N ASP A 18 -10.33 -7.09 -12.85
CA ASP A 18 -9.84 -8.14 -11.93
C ASP A 18 -8.32 -8.24 -11.78
N ASP A 19 -7.52 -8.06 -12.84
CA ASP A 19 -6.09 -8.37 -12.75
C ASP A 19 -5.29 -7.30 -12.00
N THR A 20 -5.67 -6.03 -12.13
CA THR A 20 -4.90 -4.92 -11.53
C THR A 20 -5.21 -4.71 -10.05
N ASP A 21 -6.46 -4.90 -9.63
CA ASP A 21 -6.85 -4.84 -8.21
C ASP A 21 -6.36 -6.09 -7.46
N SER A 22 -6.46 -7.28 -8.06
CA SER A 22 -5.86 -8.51 -7.51
C SER A 22 -4.34 -8.36 -7.34
N SER A 23 -3.67 -7.67 -8.26
CA SER A 23 -2.23 -7.41 -8.17
C SER A 23 -1.88 -6.41 -7.05
N LEU A 24 -2.67 -5.33 -6.87
CA LEU A 24 -2.45 -4.36 -5.80
C LEU A 24 -2.61 -4.99 -4.41
N GLU A 25 -3.70 -5.74 -4.18
CA GLU A 25 -3.95 -6.36 -2.88
C GLU A 25 -2.90 -7.43 -2.54
N ARG A 26 -2.36 -8.13 -3.54
CA ARG A 26 -1.21 -9.04 -3.35
C ARG A 26 0.04 -8.31 -2.89
N GLU A 27 0.34 -7.15 -3.45
CA GLU A 27 1.53 -6.37 -3.07
C GLU A 27 1.36 -5.75 -1.68
N ILE A 28 0.14 -5.32 -1.32
CA ILE A 28 -0.19 -4.90 0.05
C ILE A 28 0.03 -6.07 1.02
N ALA A 29 -0.48 -7.27 0.69
CA ALA A 29 -0.29 -8.47 1.51
C ALA A 29 1.19 -8.89 1.63
N ALA A 30 1.96 -8.73 0.55
CA ALA A 30 3.40 -9.00 0.52
C ALA A 30 4.21 -7.97 1.34
N GLY A 31 3.64 -6.80 1.63
CA GLY A 31 4.29 -5.73 2.36
C GLY A 31 5.15 -4.81 1.48
N GLU A 32 4.87 -4.76 0.19
CA GLU A 32 5.62 -4.02 -0.83
C GLU A 32 5.17 -2.54 -0.90
N TRP A 33 5.20 -1.85 0.25
CA TRP A 33 4.66 -0.49 0.42
C TRP A 33 5.28 0.55 -0.55
N GLN A 34 6.55 0.39 -0.93
CA GLN A 34 7.24 1.29 -1.86
C GLN A 34 6.77 1.12 -3.32
N ARG A 35 6.29 -0.08 -3.67
CA ARG A 35 5.85 -0.41 -5.03
C ARG A 35 4.41 0.03 -5.29
N LEU A 36 3.62 0.31 -4.24
CA LEU A 36 2.21 0.67 -4.39
C LEU A 36 1.98 1.85 -5.36
N LYS A 37 2.89 2.84 -5.39
CA LYS A 37 2.80 4.01 -6.28
C LYS A 37 2.82 3.67 -7.77
N THR A 38 3.30 2.48 -8.16
CA THR A 38 3.32 2.07 -9.58
C THR A 38 1.94 1.63 -10.07
N PHE A 39 1.02 1.26 -9.16
CA PHE A 39 -0.30 0.75 -9.50
C PHE A 39 -1.26 1.91 -9.80
N ILE A 40 -1.95 1.84 -10.95
CA ILE A 40 -2.93 2.86 -11.35
C ILE A 40 -4.09 2.90 -10.35
N THR A 41 -4.55 1.74 -9.89
CA THR A 41 -5.66 1.60 -8.95
C THR A 41 -5.33 2.22 -7.59
N TYR A 42 -4.09 2.08 -7.13
CA TYR A 42 -3.59 2.78 -5.95
C TYR A 42 -3.55 4.30 -6.14
N ARG A 43 -3.00 4.78 -7.27
CA ARG A 43 -2.91 6.23 -7.56
C ARG A 43 -4.27 6.92 -7.68
N LYS A 44 -5.33 6.17 -8.04
CA LYS A 44 -6.71 6.67 -8.10
C LYS A 44 -7.40 6.73 -6.73
N ARG A 45 -6.81 6.17 -5.67
CA ARG A 45 -7.38 6.27 -4.31
C ARG A 45 -7.25 7.70 -3.79
N SER A 46 -8.14 8.08 -2.87
CA SER A 46 -7.99 9.31 -2.09
C SER A 46 -6.66 9.31 -1.32
N ARG A 47 -6.19 10.49 -0.87
CA ARG A 47 -5.01 10.60 0.01
C ARG A 47 -5.14 9.66 1.22
N GLN A 48 -6.27 9.71 1.91
CA GLN A 48 -6.59 8.78 3.00
C GLN A 48 -6.52 7.29 2.58
N GLY A 49 -7.06 6.94 1.40
CA GLY A 49 -7.02 5.56 0.89
C GLY A 49 -5.61 5.07 0.54
N ARG A 50 -4.74 5.98 0.08
CA ARG A 50 -3.32 5.70 -0.14
C ARG A 50 -2.58 5.51 1.19
N ILE A 51 -2.79 6.39 2.16
CA ILE A 51 -2.22 6.28 3.51
C ILE A 51 -2.61 4.94 4.14
N LEU A 52 -3.89 4.54 4.07
CA LEU A 52 -4.36 3.28 4.63
C LEU A 52 -3.69 2.06 3.99
N ALA A 53 -3.58 2.03 2.66
CA ALA A 53 -2.93 0.93 1.94
C ALA A 53 -1.42 0.86 2.26
N SER A 54 -0.73 1.99 2.32
CA SER A 54 0.68 2.05 2.73
C SER A 54 0.86 1.57 4.17
N TYR A 55 -0.01 1.99 5.09
CA TYR A 55 0.01 1.56 6.48
C TYR A 55 -0.16 0.04 6.60
N GLN A 56 -1.10 -0.53 5.86
CA GLN A 56 -1.33 -1.99 5.82
C GLN A 56 -0.10 -2.72 5.29
N ALA A 57 0.48 -2.28 4.17
CA ALA A 57 1.66 -2.90 3.59
C ALA A 57 2.89 -2.81 4.53
N VAL A 58 3.12 -1.67 5.17
CA VAL A 58 4.20 -1.49 6.17
C VAL A 58 3.98 -2.43 7.36
N THR A 59 2.74 -2.55 7.84
CA THR A 59 2.38 -3.45 8.95
C THR A 59 2.66 -4.91 8.58
N ASN A 60 2.31 -5.32 7.36
CA ASN A 60 2.58 -6.68 6.86
C ASN A 60 4.09 -6.95 6.79
N ARG A 61 4.87 -5.99 6.28
CA ARG A 61 6.34 -6.09 6.24
C ARG A 61 6.95 -6.19 7.65
N LEU A 62 6.47 -5.39 8.59
CA LEU A 62 6.90 -5.44 10.00
C LEU A 62 6.64 -6.80 10.63
N ASN A 63 5.48 -7.42 10.38
CA ASN A 63 5.14 -8.74 10.89
C ASN A 63 6.08 -9.83 10.35
N GLN A 64 6.39 -9.78 9.05
CA GLN A 64 7.35 -10.68 8.41
C GLN A 64 8.75 -10.52 9.01
N LEU A 65 9.26 -9.28 9.06
CA LEU A 65 10.60 -9.01 9.59
C LEU A 65 10.72 -9.35 11.07
N SER A 66 9.69 -9.11 11.88
CA SER A 66 9.68 -9.46 13.30
C SER A 66 9.80 -10.98 13.50
N THR A 67 9.11 -11.76 12.67
CA THR A 67 9.21 -13.23 12.68
C THR A 67 10.63 -13.69 12.34
N VAL A 68 11.22 -13.15 11.27
CA VAL A 68 12.59 -13.49 10.84
C VAL A 68 13.61 -13.04 11.88
N PHE A 69 13.46 -11.84 12.46
CA PHE A 69 14.34 -11.32 13.49
C PHE A 69 14.40 -12.25 14.70
N MET A 70 13.26 -12.73 15.20
CA MET A 70 13.22 -13.65 16.33
C MET A 70 13.92 -14.99 16.03
N GLN A 71 13.85 -15.47 14.79
CA GLN A 71 14.56 -16.68 14.36
C GLN A 71 16.08 -16.47 14.27
N VAL A 72 16.51 -15.32 13.76
CA VAL A 72 17.94 -15.00 13.55
C VAL A 72 18.63 -14.63 14.86
N VAL A 73 18.02 -13.76 15.68
CA VAL A 73 18.65 -13.22 16.90
C VAL A 73 19.01 -14.31 17.90
N ARG A 74 18.24 -15.40 17.93
CA ARG A 74 18.48 -16.55 18.81
C ARG A 74 19.83 -17.23 18.53
N ASN A 75 20.24 -17.28 17.27
CA ASN A 75 21.42 -18.04 16.82
C ASN A 75 22.58 -17.14 16.39
N ASN A 76 22.29 -15.91 15.94
CA ASN A 76 23.27 -14.95 15.45
C ASN A 76 22.84 -13.50 15.74
N PRO A 77 23.03 -13.01 16.99
CA PRO A 77 22.62 -11.66 17.38
C PRO A 77 23.24 -10.55 16.53
N SER A 78 24.52 -10.66 16.19
CA SER A 78 25.22 -9.67 15.35
C SER A 78 24.70 -9.67 13.92
N GLY A 79 24.34 -10.83 13.38
CA GLY A 79 23.67 -10.94 12.07
C GLY A 79 22.26 -10.35 12.05
N ALA A 80 21.61 -10.20 13.21
CA ALA A 80 20.26 -9.65 13.33
C ALA A 80 20.22 -8.11 13.35
N GLN A 81 21.37 -7.44 13.48
CA GLN A 81 21.44 -5.98 13.62
C GLN A 81 20.79 -5.22 12.45
N LYS A 82 21.06 -5.64 11.21
CA LYS A 82 20.46 -5.01 10.01
C LYS A 82 18.95 -5.15 9.97
N LEU A 83 18.44 -6.32 10.38
CA LEU A 83 16.98 -6.56 10.47
C LEU A 83 16.35 -5.65 11.54
N LEU A 84 17.03 -5.46 12.68
CA LEU A 84 16.56 -4.57 13.73
C LEU A 84 16.49 -3.10 13.25
N GLU A 85 17.48 -2.66 12.49
CA GLU A 85 17.49 -1.31 11.90
C GLU A 85 16.34 -1.12 10.90
N GLU A 86 16.09 -2.10 10.03
CA GLU A 86 14.95 -2.08 9.11
C GLU A 86 13.61 -2.05 9.87
N ILE A 87 13.45 -2.87 10.91
CA ILE A 87 12.25 -2.87 11.76
C ILE A 87 12.04 -1.50 12.42
N LYS A 88 13.10 -0.89 12.97
CA LYS A 88 13.00 0.44 13.60
C LYS A 88 12.56 1.51 12.60
N LYS A 89 13.15 1.50 11.39
CA LYS A 89 12.77 2.43 10.32
C LYS A 89 11.30 2.24 9.94
N LEU A 90 10.86 1.01 9.72
CA LEU A 90 9.48 0.73 9.34
C LEU A 90 8.47 1.09 10.43
N ARG A 91 8.83 1.00 11.72
CA ARG A 91 7.99 1.51 12.82
C ARG A 91 7.81 3.01 12.75
N GLN A 92 8.89 3.77 12.53
CA GLN A 92 8.77 5.23 12.36
C GLN A 92 7.84 5.59 11.20
N ILE A 93 7.94 4.85 10.09
CA ILE A 93 7.05 5.01 8.93
C ILE A 93 5.59 4.67 9.31
N GLN A 94 5.36 3.57 10.03
CA GLN A 94 4.03 3.15 10.48
C GLN A 94 3.38 4.21 11.38
N ASP A 95 4.14 4.70 12.36
CA ASP A 95 3.69 5.73 13.31
C ASP A 95 3.30 7.01 12.55
N PHE A 96 4.15 7.44 11.62
CA PHE A 96 3.89 8.63 10.81
C PHE A 96 2.66 8.48 9.90
N LEU A 97 2.47 7.30 9.28
CA LEU A 97 1.26 7.00 8.51
C LEU A 97 0.01 6.98 9.39
N SER A 98 0.12 6.54 10.65
CA SER A 98 -0.98 6.59 11.62
C SER A 98 -1.35 8.03 11.97
N GLU A 99 -0.36 8.88 12.24
CA GLU A 99 -0.56 10.31 12.48
C GLU A 99 -1.21 11.01 11.28
N CYS A 100 -0.80 10.66 10.06
CA CYS A 100 -1.42 11.19 8.83
C CYS A 100 -2.92 10.91 8.75
N LEU A 101 -3.39 9.75 9.22
CA LEU A 101 -4.83 9.44 9.26
C LEU A 101 -5.60 10.30 10.26
N ILE A 102 -4.95 10.68 11.37
CA ILE A 102 -5.53 11.59 12.37
C ILE A 102 -5.61 13.00 11.79
N TRP A 103 -4.52 13.49 11.20
CA TRP A 103 -4.46 14.83 10.62
C TRP A 103 -5.41 15.01 9.43
N GLU A 104 -5.54 14.01 8.56
CA GLU A 104 -6.54 14.00 7.48
C GLU A 104 -7.96 14.21 8.01
N LYS A 105 -8.30 13.56 9.12
CA LYS A 105 -9.61 13.71 9.75
C LYS A 105 -9.82 15.11 10.33
N GLU A 106 -8.74 15.75 10.79
CA GLU A 106 -8.76 17.09 11.39
C GLU A 106 -8.56 18.22 10.36
N GLY A 107 -8.29 17.89 9.09
CA GLY A 107 -8.04 18.86 8.03
C GLY A 107 -6.68 19.57 8.17
N ILE A 108 -5.72 18.93 8.84
CA ILE A 108 -4.38 19.49 9.07
C ILE A 108 -3.46 19.05 7.92
N GLU A 109 -2.93 20.04 7.18
CA GLU A 109 -1.89 19.80 6.17
C GLU A 109 -0.50 19.80 6.82
N ILE A 110 0.23 18.70 6.65
CA ILE A 110 1.59 18.53 7.18
C ILE A 110 2.52 18.09 6.05
N GLU A 111 3.74 18.63 6.05
CA GLU A 111 4.82 18.17 5.18
C GLU A 111 5.19 16.71 5.50
N LEU A 112 5.10 15.87 4.49
CA LEU A 112 5.44 14.46 4.60
C LEU A 112 6.97 14.31 4.42
N PRO A 113 7.66 13.48 5.23
CA PRO A 113 9.00 13.03 4.93
C PRO A 113 9.06 12.48 3.50
N GLU A 114 10.17 12.74 2.81
CA GLU A 114 10.34 12.39 1.39
C GLU A 114 9.96 10.93 1.09
N GLU A 115 10.38 10.00 1.96
CA GLU A 115 10.09 8.57 1.87
C GLU A 115 8.59 8.22 1.84
N ILE A 116 7.76 9.06 2.46
CA ILE A 116 6.31 8.90 2.54
C ILE A 116 5.62 9.75 1.47
N SER A 117 6.09 10.99 1.29
CA SER A 117 5.59 11.93 0.29
C SER A 117 5.55 11.31 -1.10
N ASP A 118 6.61 10.60 -1.46
CA ASP A 118 6.74 9.88 -2.73
C ASP A 118 5.67 8.81 -2.97
N ILE A 119 5.03 8.33 -1.91
CA ILE A 119 4.12 7.19 -1.93
C ILE A 119 2.67 7.64 -1.74
N VAL A 120 2.42 8.66 -0.92
CA VAL A 120 1.05 9.10 -0.60
C VAL A 120 0.73 10.54 -1.02
N GLY A 121 1.73 11.33 -1.43
CA GLY A 121 1.64 12.77 -1.70
C GLY A 121 1.33 13.16 -3.15
N GLY A 122 1.09 12.20 -4.05
CA GLY A 122 0.83 12.46 -5.47
C GLY A 122 -0.51 13.11 -5.80
#